data_AF-A0A972S8Z0-F1
#
_entry.id   AF-A0A972S8Z0-F1
#
_cell.length_a   1.000
_cell.length_b   1.000
_cell.length_c   1.000
_cell.angle_alpha   90.00
_cell.angle_beta   90.00
_cell.angle_gamma   90.00
#
_symmetry.space_group_name_H-M   'P 1'
#
loop_
_entity.id
_entity.type
_entity.pdbx_description
1 polymer ?
#
loop_
_entity_poly.entity_id
_entity_poly.type
_entity_poly.pdbx_seq_one_letter_code
_entity_poly.pdbx_strand_id
1 'polypeptide(L)'
;MNHDKPIRPAVKYFFKHLERRSATLKIEREREKLAHQEIPFDEVEQFFRQILYQNIFIHTVGQNGKHESTILSKAIFSMNSVVRIYYSTSFDENNSGFIRIRPDMEEQLIIVERMHGHRAEPELLYASKRQCHVVRFLVRWLLRRIDWSKTKLENLDLYKRHLLQEQQEEEARQAEALARQEEEEIRLAFEKHAKDHPKQIHS
;
A
#
# COMPACT_ATOMS: atom_id res chain seq x y z
N MET A 1 61.20 2.74 15.35
CA MET A 1 60.72 1.81 14.31
C MET A 1 60.84 0.39 14.84
N ASN A 2 59.73 -0.30 15.08
CA ASN A 2 59.74 -1.73 15.44
C ASN A 2 58.40 -2.36 14.99
N HIS A 3 58.16 -2.34 13.67
CA HIS A 3 56.92 -2.83 13.06
C HIS A 3 57.06 -4.22 12.40
N ASP A 4 58.24 -4.85 12.41
CA ASP A 4 58.48 -6.11 11.65
C ASP A 4 58.50 -7.39 12.49
N LYS A 5 57.93 -7.39 13.71
CA LYS A 5 57.74 -8.65 14.44
C LYS A 5 56.47 -9.34 13.95
N PRO A 6 56.54 -10.58 13.44
CA PRO A 6 55.36 -11.28 12.94
C PRO A 6 54.34 -11.45 14.06
N ILE A 7 53.09 -11.09 13.78
CA ILE A 7 51.99 -11.21 14.74
C ILE A 7 51.83 -12.68 15.14
N ARG A 8 51.98 -12.95 16.44
CA ARG A 8 51.87 -14.31 16.99
C ARG A 8 50.46 -14.90 16.76
N PRO A 9 50.32 -16.22 16.56
CA PRO A 9 49.02 -16.85 16.29
C PRO A 9 47.93 -16.54 17.31
N ALA A 10 48.27 -16.48 18.60
CA ALA A 10 47.33 -16.12 19.67
C ALA A 10 46.76 -14.70 19.51
N VAL A 11 47.58 -13.75 19.07
CA VAL A 11 47.16 -12.37 18.81
C VAL A 11 46.25 -12.30 17.58
N LYS A 12 46.54 -13.08 16.53
CA LYS A 12 45.63 -13.23 15.37
C LYS A 12 44.29 -13.84 15.77
N TYR A 13 44.28 -14.85 16.64
CA TYR A 13 43.05 -15.47 17.14
C TYR A 13 42.19 -14.49 17.96
N PHE A 14 42.85 -13.70 18.82
CA PHE A 14 42.21 -12.63 19.58
C PHE A 14 41.60 -11.56 18.66
N PHE A 15 42.35 -11.08 17.65
CA PHE A 15 41.82 -10.10 16.69
C PHE A 15 40.65 -10.66 15.88
N LYS A 16 40.68 -11.93 15.47
CA LYS A 16 39.53 -12.56 14.80
C LYS A 16 38.28 -12.62 15.69
N HIS A 17 38.44 -12.78 17.00
CA HIS A 17 37.33 -12.70 17.95
C HIS A 17 36.83 -11.25 18.13
N LEU A 18 37.75 -10.28 18.18
CA LEU A 18 37.39 -8.86 18.23
C LEU A 18 36.64 -8.42 16.97
N GLU A 19 37.07 -8.85 15.78
CA GLU A 19 36.39 -8.56 14.51
C GLU A 19 34.96 -9.14 14.50
N ARG A 20 34.80 -10.40 14.91
CA ARG A 20 33.48 -11.03 15.04
C ARG A 20 32.59 -10.26 16.02
N ARG A 21 33.10 -9.93 17.21
CA ARG A 21 32.33 -9.20 18.22
C ARG A 21 31.99 -7.78 17.76
N SER A 22 32.93 -7.10 17.09
CA SER A 22 32.69 -5.77 16.52
C SER A 22 31.63 -5.81 15.41
N ALA A 23 31.62 -6.84 14.57
CA ALA A 23 30.60 -7.01 13.54
C ALA A 23 29.22 -7.23 14.19
N THR A 24 29.13 -8.08 15.21
CA THR A 24 27.89 -8.28 15.99
C THR A 24 27.40 -6.97 16.61
N LEU A 25 28.28 -6.22 17.28
CA LEU A 25 27.93 -4.93 17.91
C LEU A 25 27.47 -3.88 16.89
N LYS A 26 28.03 -3.88 15.67
CA LYS A 26 27.56 -2.99 14.58
C LYS A 26 26.15 -3.36 14.14
N ILE A 27 25.87 -4.65 13.94
CA ILE A 27 24.54 -5.14 13.58
C ILE A 27 23.52 -4.82 14.69
N GLU A 28 23.89 -5.02 15.95
CA GLU A 28 23.05 -4.68 17.11
C GLU A 28 22.71 -3.18 17.13
N ARG A 29 23.71 -2.30 16.94
CA ARG A 29 23.48 -0.84 16.87
C ARG A 29 22.64 -0.41 15.67
N GLU A 30 22.82 -1.05 14.52
CA GLU A 30 22.00 -0.78 13.33
C GLU A 30 20.55 -1.22 13.54
N ARG A 31 20.34 -2.38 14.19
CA ARG A 31 19.00 -2.83 14.62
C ARG A 31 18.37 -1.89 15.62
N GLU A 32 19.11 -1.41 16.62
CA GLU A 32 18.62 -0.41 17.57
C GLU A 32 18.20 0.88 16.85
N LYS A 33 19.00 1.39 15.91
CA LYS A 33 18.63 2.58 15.12
C LYS A 33 17.37 2.37 14.29
N LEU A 34 17.20 1.18 13.71
CA LEU A 34 16.00 0.83 12.95
C LEU A 34 14.78 0.65 13.86
N ALA A 35 14.92 0.03 15.03
CA ALA A 35 13.83 -0.17 15.99
C ALA A 35 13.20 1.15 16.50
N HIS A 36 13.91 2.28 16.38
CA HIS A 36 13.40 3.61 16.74
C HIS A 36 12.80 4.37 15.54
N GLN A 37 12.83 3.82 14.32
CA GLN A 37 12.16 4.42 13.18
C GLN A 37 10.67 4.08 13.18
N GLU A 38 9.85 5.11 12.98
CA GLU A 38 8.43 4.97 12.74
C GLU A 38 8.20 4.24 11.41
N ILE A 39 7.34 3.22 11.43
CA ILE A 39 7.01 2.42 10.25
C ILE A 39 5.84 3.11 9.54
N PRO A 40 6.00 3.55 8.28
CA PRO A 40 4.91 4.19 7.55
C PRO A 40 3.68 3.29 7.45
N PHE A 41 2.52 3.79 7.89
CA PHE A 41 1.25 3.04 7.90
C PHE A 41 0.09 3.81 7.24
N ASP A 42 0.33 5.05 6.82
CA ASP A 42 -0.70 5.98 6.34
C ASP A 42 -1.44 5.48 5.09
N GLU A 43 -0.75 4.84 4.13
CA GLU A 43 -1.35 4.33 2.90
C GLU A 43 -2.30 3.16 3.21
N VAL A 44 -1.92 2.27 4.14
CA VAL A 44 -2.79 1.18 4.60
C VAL A 44 -4.03 1.76 5.27
N GLU A 45 -3.86 2.70 6.19
CA GLU A 45 -4.97 3.31 6.91
C GLU A 45 -5.90 4.10 5.98
N GLN A 46 -5.33 4.91 5.08
CA GLN A 46 -6.09 5.70 4.11
C GLN A 46 -6.89 4.81 3.17
N PHE A 47 -6.31 3.70 2.69
CA PHE A 47 -7.03 2.71 1.89
C PHE A 47 -8.27 2.20 2.62
N PHE A 48 -8.12 1.77 3.89
CA PHE A 48 -9.25 1.27 4.67
C PHE A 48 -10.29 2.34 4.95
N ARG A 49 -9.88 3.57 5.29
CA ARG A 49 -10.78 4.71 5.48
C ARG A 49 -11.60 5.04 4.24
N GLN A 50 -10.99 4.96 3.05
CA GLN A 50 -11.70 5.20 1.78
C GLN A 50 -12.76 4.14 1.50
N ILE A 51 -12.44 2.86 1.67
CA ILE A 51 -13.38 1.77 1.35
C ILE A 51 -14.43 1.55 2.46
N LEU A 52 -14.15 1.96 3.70
CA LEU A 52 -15.02 1.75 4.87
C LEU A 52 -16.44 2.25 4.64
N TYR A 53 -16.56 3.42 4.00
CA TYR A 53 -17.84 4.10 3.76
C TYR A 53 -18.49 3.73 2.43
N GLN A 54 -17.87 2.83 1.65
CA GLN A 54 -18.48 2.33 0.43
C GLN A 54 -19.53 1.26 0.77
N ASN A 55 -20.56 1.15 -0.09
CA ASN A 55 -21.59 0.12 0.02
C ASN A 55 -21.08 -1.27 -0.43
N ILE A 56 -19.98 -1.71 0.18
CA ILE A 56 -19.35 -3.01 -0.05
C ILE A 56 -19.77 -3.94 1.08
N PHE A 57 -20.32 -5.08 0.70
CA PHE A 57 -20.73 -6.13 1.61
C PHE A 57 -19.77 -7.31 1.51
N ILE A 58 -19.43 -7.91 2.65
CA ILE A 58 -18.61 -9.12 2.72
C ILE A 58 -19.35 -10.23 3.46
N HIS A 59 -19.08 -11.47 3.07
CA HIS A 59 -19.53 -12.65 3.78
C HIS A 59 -18.77 -12.80 5.10
N THR A 60 -19.53 -12.84 6.19
CA THR A 60 -19.03 -13.05 7.55
C THR A 60 -19.82 -14.19 8.20
N VAL A 61 -19.35 -14.63 9.36
CA VAL A 61 -20.11 -15.49 10.27
C VAL A 61 -20.71 -14.62 11.36
N GLY A 62 -22.04 -14.56 11.42
CA GLY A 62 -22.78 -13.79 12.41
C GLY A 62 -22.82 -14.44 13.79
N GLN A 63 -23.46 -13.75 14.74
CA GLN A 63 -23.47 -14.15 16.16
C GLN A 63 -24.15 -15.50 16.42
N ASN A 64 -25.03 -15.93 15.53
CA ASN A 64 -25.73 -17.21 15.57
C ASN A 64 -24.98 -18.35 14.84
N GLY A 65 -23.75 -18.09 14.37
CA GLY A 65 -22.94 -19.03 13.60
C GLY A 65 -23.37 -19.18 12.13
N LYS A 66 -24.38 -18.43 11.67
CA LYS A 66 -24.83 -18.45 10.28
C LYS A 66 -24.02 -17.50 9.41
N HIS A 67 -23.94 -17.82 8.13
CA HIS A 67 -23.35 -16.91 7.15
C HIS A 67 -24.24 -15.68 6.98
N GLU A 68 -23.62 -14.52 7.13
CA GLU A 68 -24.26 -13.21 6.98
C GLU A 68 -23.50 -12.38 5.95
N SER A 69 -24.16 -11.33 5.48
CA SER A 69 -23.59 -10.37 4.55
C SER A 69 -23.54 -9.02 5.25
N THR A 70 -22.33 -8.63 5.64
CA THR A 70 -22.05 -7.49 6.51
C THR A 70 -21.41 -6.38 5.69
N ILE A 71 -21.91 -5.15 5.85
CA ILE A 71 -21.29 -3.96 5.24
C ILE A 71 -19.91 -3.70 5.87
N LEU A 72 -18.94 -3.30 5.05
CA LEU A 72 -17.57 -3.02 5.49
C LEU A 72 -17.49 -2.04 6.67
N SER A 73 -18.34 -1.02 6.71
CA SER A 73 -18.42 -0.05 7.81
C SER A 73 -18.66 -0.67 9.19
N LYS A 74 -19.25 -1.87 9.25
CA LYS A 74 -19.45 -2.65 10.49
C LYS A 74 -18.36 -3.69 10.73
N ALA A 75 -17.71 -4.16 9.67
CA ALA A 75 -16.71 -5.22 9.71
C ALA A 75 -15.29 -4.70 9.93
N ILE A 76 -15.02 -3.43 9.64
CA ILE A 76 -13.68 -2.84 9.76
C ILE A 76 -13.63 -1.88 10.94
N PHE A 77 -12.57 -2.00 11.72
CA PHE A 77 -12.21 -1.07 12.78
C PHE A 77 -10.77 -0.58 12.56
N SER A 78 -10.54 0.72 12.59
CA SER A 78 -9.22 1.32 12.39
C SER A 78 -8.94 2.35 13.48
N MET A 79 -7.88 2.13 14.27
CA MET A 79 -7.49 3.02 15.37
C MET A 79 -6.01 2.80 15.71
N ASN A 80 -5.29 3.89 16.02
CA ASN A 80 -3.88 3.87 16.48
C ASN A 80 -2.95 3.01 15.60
N SER A 81 -3.01 3.21 14.27
CA SER A 81 -2.24 2.43 13.28
C SER A 81 -2.49 0.92 13.34
N VAL A 82 -3.66 0.50 13.82
CA VAL A 82 -4.13 -0.88 13.80
C VAL A 82 -5.45 -0.94 13.05
N VAL A 83 -5.49 -1.79 12.02
CA VAL A 83 -6.73 -2.13 11.30
C VAL A 83 -7.16 -3.54 11.68
N ARG A 84 -8.44 -3.71 12.00
CA ARG A 84 -9.07 -5.01 12.24
C ARG A 84 -10.20 -5.22 11.24
N ILE A 85 -10.23 -6.40 10.63
CA ILE A 85 -11.32 -6.81 9.72
C ILE A 85 -11.97 -8.06 10.29
N TYR A 86 -13.17 -7.91 10.84
CA TYR A 86 -13.97 -8.99 11.41
C TYR A 86 -14.58 -9.82 10.27
N TYR A 87 -14.24 -11.10 10.24
CA TYR A 87 -14.87 -12.09 9.36
C TYR A 87 -15.79 -13.04 10.13
N SER A 88 -15.69 -13.05 11.46
CA SER A 88 -16.57 -13.80 12.35
C SER A 88 -16.81 -12.99 13.63
N THR A 89 -18.08 -12.77 13.95
CA THR A 89 -18.52 -12.06 15.15
C THR A 89 -19.41 -12.97 15.97
N SER A 90 -19.07 -13.20 17.23
CA SER A 90 -19.87 -14.01 18.16
C SER A 90 -19.98 -13.32 19.51
N PHE A 91 -21.03 -13.64 20.27
CA PHE A 91 -21.15 -13.22 21.68
C PHE A 91 -20.11 -13.91 22.56
N ASP A 92 -19.68 -15.12 22.17
CA ASP A 92 -18.55 -15.79 22.78
C ASP A 92 -17.27 -15.35 22.06
N GLU A 93 -16.41 -14.64 22.80
CA GLU A 93 -15.14 -14.13 22.27
C GLU A 93 -14.25 -15.25 21.71
N ASN A 94 -14.40 -16.49 22.23
CA ASN A 94 -13.70 -17.69 21.73
C ASN A 94 -14.02 -18.04 20.28
N ASN A 95 -15.16 -17.57 19.77
CA ASN A 95 -15.59 -17.84 18.40
C ASN A 95 -15.45 -16.61 17.50
N SER A 96 -14.96 -15.49 18.02
CA SER A 96 -14.72 -14.28 17.21
C SER A 96 -13.45 -14.45 16.36
N GLY A 97 -13.48 -13.90 15.15
CA GLY A 97 -12.39 -14.02 14.18
C GLY A 97 -12.18 -12.74 13.40
N PHE A 98 -10.95 -12.23 13.42
CA PHE A 98 -10.60 -11.02 12.68
C PHE A 98 -9.17 -11.07 12.13
N ILE A 99 -8.95 -10.34 11.05
CA ILE A 99 -7.61 -10.04 10.53
C ILE A 99 -7.10 -8.79 11.24
N ARG A 100 -5.90 -8.84 11.80
CA ARG A 100 -5.21 -7.69 12.41
C ARG A 100 -4.07 -7.26 11.51
N ILE A 101 -4.02 -5.96 11.20
CA ILE A 101 -2.95 -5.33 10.43
C ILE A 101 -2.33 -4.25 11.31
N ARG A 102 -1.01 -4.30 11.52
CA ARG A 102 -0.30 -3.38 12.39
C ARG A 102 1.16 -3.21 11.95
N PRO A 103 1.81 -2.08 12.24
CA PRO A 103 3.26 -1.99 12.22
C PRO A 103 3.85 -2.85 13.34
N ASP A 104 5.04 -3.39 13.10
CA ASP A 104 5.82 -4.17 14.06
C ASP A 104 7.22 -3.57 14.18
N MET A 105 7.47 -2.94 15.33
CA MET A 105 8.68 -2.14 15.56
C MET A 105 9.94 -3.01 15.69
N GLU A 106 9.80 -4.26 16.13
CA GLU A 106 10.94 -5.16 16.30
C GLU A 106 11.44 -5.66 14.94
N GLU A 107 10.53 -6.13 14.09
CA GLU A 107 10.84 -6.66 12.77
C GLU A 107 10.94 -5.56 11.69
N GLN A 108 10.48 -4.35 11.99
CA GLN A 108 10.42 -3.22 11.05
C GLN A 108 9.59 -3.56 9.80
N LEU A 109 8.42 -4.16 10.04
CA LEU A 109 7.49 -4.66 9.03
C LEU A 109 6.07 -4.22 9.36
N ILE A 110 5.21 -4.23 8.35
CA ILE A 110 3.77 -4.27 8.55
C ILE A 110 3.35 -5.73 8.52
N ILE A 111 2.68 -6.15 9.58
CA ILE A 111 2.27 -7.51 9.82
C ILE A 111 0.75 -7.63 9.62
N VAL A 112 0.35 -8.71 8.94
CA VAL A 112 -1.04 -9.14 8.79
C VAL A 112 -1.19 -10.50 9.46
N GLU A 113 -2.00 -10.55 10.51
CA GLU A 113 -2.24 -11.73 11.34
C GLU A 113 -3.72 -12.11 11.31
N ARG A 114 -4.01 -13.40 11.46
CA ARG A 114 -5.34 -13.88 11.83
C ARG A 114 -5.39 -14.04 13.34
N MET A 115 -6.44 -13.50 13.94
CA MET A 115 -6.78 -13.66 15.34
C MET A 115 -8.09 -14.45 15.44
N HIS A 116 -8.11 -15.52 16.23
CA HIS A 116 -9.32 -16.29 16.48
C HIS A 116 -9.43 -16.69 17.96
N GLY A 117 -10.54 -16.32 18.59
CA GLY A 117 -10.84 -16.67 19.97
C GLY A 117 -10.35 -15.71 21.05
N HIS A 118 -10.68 -16.02 22.31
CA HIS A 118 -10.26 -15.24 23.48
C HIS A 118 -8.78 -15.57 23.77
N ARG A 119 -7.92 -14.54 23.83
CA ARG A 119 -6.45 -14.70 23.88
C ARG A 119 -5.87 -15.46 22.68
N ALA A 120 -6.43 -15.21 21.51
CA ALA A 120 -5.95 -15.74 20.25
C ALA A 120 -4.43 -15.63 20.08
N GLU A 121 -3.78 -16.76 19.79
CA GLU A 121 -2.42 -16.73 19.25
C GLU A 121 -2.47 -16.16 17.82
N PRO A 122 -1.63 -15.15 17.52
CA PRO A 122 -1.61 -14.55 16.19
C PRO A 122 -1.04 -15.56 15.17
N GLU A 123 -1.84 -15.93 14.17
CA GLU A 123 -1.36 -16.67 13.01
C GLU A 123 -0.87 -15.67 11.95
N LEU A 124 0.44 -15.61 11.71
CA LEU A 124 1.01 -14.74 10.68
C LEU A 124 0.53 -15.17 9.28
N LEU A 125 -0.17 -14.27 8.59
CA LEU A 125 -0.64 -14.51 7.22
C LEU A 125 0.27 -13.86 6.18
N TYR A 126 0.76 -12.66 6.45
CA TYR A 126 1.58 -11.89 5.54
C TYR A 126 2.40 -10.84 6.28
N ALA A 127 3.58 -10.51 5.76
CA ALA A 127 4.40 -9.41 6.27
C ALA A 127 5.15 -8.72 5.13
N SER A 128 5.28 -7.40 5.21
CA SER A 128 5.99 -6.61 4.19
C SER A 128 6.45 -5.27 4.76
N LYS A 129 7.60 -4.79 4.28
CA LYS A 129 8.06 -3.40 4.51
C LYS A 129 7.26 -2.37 3.69
N ARG A 130 6.71 -2.79 2.55
CA ARG A 130 6.01 -1.92 1.61
C ARG A 130 4.50 -1.96 1.85
N GLN A 131 3.91 -0.80 2.11
CA GLN A 131 2.48 -0.62 2.34
C GLN A 131 1.63 -1.12 1.15
N CYS A 132 2.00 -0.74 -0.08
CA CYS A 132 1.30 -1.18 -1.30
C CYS A 132 1.21 -2.70 -1.47
N HIS A 133 2.20 -3.47 -0.99
CA HIS A 133 2.15 -4.93 -1.02
C HIS A 133 1.16 -5.49 0.01
N VAL A 134 1.09 -4.87 1.19
CA VAL A 134 0.09 -5.20 2.22
C VAL A 134 -1.32 -4.91 1.70
N VAL A 135 -1.53 -3.73 1.12
CA VAL A 135 -2.81 -3.36 0.47
C VAL A 135 -3.17 -4.38 -0.62
N ARG A 136 -2.23 -4.75 -1.50
CA ARG A 136 -2.47 -5.77 -2.54
C ARG A 136 -2.85 -7.13 -1.97
N PHE A 137 -2.22 -7.57 -0.89
CA PHE A 137 -2.61 -8.79 -0.19
C PHE A 137 -4.05 -8.71 0.33
N LEU A 138 -4.40 -7.59 0.98
CA LEU A 138 -5.71 -7.36 1.58
C LEU A 138 -6.82 -7.23 0.53
N VAL A 139 -6.56 -6.58 -0.61
CA VAL A 139 -7.49 -6.53 -1.75
C VAL A 139 -7.83 -7.94 -2.22
N ARG A 140 -6.82 -8.80 -2.42
CA ARG A 140 -7.07 -10.20 -2.83
C ARG A 140 -7.86 -10.97 -1.78
N TRP A 141 -7.61 -10.71 -0.50
CA TRP A 141 -8.34 -11.34 0.59
C TRP A 141 -9.81 -10.88 0.64
N LEU A 142 -10.06 -9.58 0.47
CA LEU A 142 -11.39 -8.97 0.44
C LEU A 142 -12.19 -9.44 -0.76
N LEU A 143 -11.62 -9.44 -1.97
CA LEU A 143 -12.31 -9.83 -3.21
C LEU A 143 -12.94 -11.24 -3.13
N ARG A 144 -12.29 -12.17 -2.42
CA ARG A 144 -12.81 -13.54 -2.21
C ARG A 144 -14.01 -13.60 -1.26
N ARG A 145 -14.30 -12.52 -0.55
CA ARG A 145 -15.33 -12.42 0.48
C ARG A 145 -16.42 -11.43 0.13
N ILE A 146 -16.27 -10.63 -0.92
CA ILE A 146 -17.32 -9.69 -1.34
C ILE A 146 -18.58 -10.48 -1.68
N ASP A 147 -19.68 -10.06 -1.07
CA ASP A 147 -21.01 -10.50 -1.45
C ASP A 147 -21.45 -9.69 -2.67
N TRP A 148 -21.25 -10.26 -3.86
CA TRP A 148 -21.63 -9.66 -5.14
C TRP A 148 -23.14 -9.64 -5.39
N SER A 149 -23.92 -10.37 -4.59
CA SER A 149 -25.38 -10.26 -4.67
C SER A 149 -25.85 -8.89 -4.19
N LYS A 150 -25.21 -8.35 -3.13
CA LYS A 150 -25.52 -7.04 -2.53
C LYS A 150 -24.61 -5.91 -3.00
N THR A 151 -23.34 -6.18 -3.26
CA THR A 151 -22.37 -5.17 -3.71
C THR A 151 -22.56 -4.90 -5.19
N LYS A 152 -22.88 -3.65 -5.55
CA LYS A 152 -23.02 -3.19 -6.94
C LYS A 152 -22.03 -2.07 -7.22
N LEU A 153 -21.20 -2.22 -8.26
CA LEU A 153 -20.18 -1.23 -8.62
C LEU A 153 -20.78 0.15 -8.89
N GLU A 154 -21.92 0.20 -9.57
CA GLU A 154 -22.69 1.42 -9.86
C GLU A 154 -23.17 2.16 -8.61
N ASN A 155 -23.18 1.52 -7.44
CA ASN A 155 -23.56 2.12 -6.16
C ASN A 155 -22.35 2.58 -5.32
N LEU A 156 -21.13 2.40 -5.84
CA LEU A 156 -19.91 2.80 -5.16
C LEU A 156 -19.52 4.22 -5.60
N ASP A 157 -19.57 5.17 -4.67
CA ASP A 157 -19.23 6.57 -4.96
C ASP A 157 -17.80 6.74 -5.44
N LEU A 158 -16.85 5.96 -4.88
CA LEU A 158 -15.46 5.98 -5.34
C LEU A 158 -15.32 5.51 -6.78
N TYR A 159 -16.11 4.51 -7.19
CA TYR A 159 -16.09 4.02 -8.56
C TYR A 159 -16.66 5.04 -9.54
N LYS A 160 -17.75 5.73 -9.18
CA LYS A 160 -18.28 6.83 -9.99
C LYS A 160 -17.27 7.95 -10.18
N ARG A 161 -16.56 8.34 -9.12
CA ARG A 161 -15.50 9.37 -9.19
C ARG A 161 -14.34 8.92 -10.08
N HIS A 162 -13.95 7.65 -9.99
CA HIS A 162 -12.92 7.07 -10.86
C HIS A 162 -13.30 7.18 -12.33
N LEU A 163 -14.52 6.75 -12.70
CA LEU A 163 -14.99 6.84 -14.09
C LEU A 163 -15.05 8.28 -14.60
N LEU A 164 -15.47 9.22 -13.74
CA LEU A 164 -15.49 10.64 -14.10
C LEU A 164 -14.08 11.17 -14.37
N GLN A 165 -13.12 10.79 -13.52
CA GLN A 165 -11.73 11.20 -13.66
C GLN A 165 -11.11 10.62 -14.94
N GLU A 166 -11.33 9.33 -15.24
CA GLU A 166 -10.86 8.72 -16.49
C GLU A 166 -11.40 9.44 -17.73
N GLN A 167 -12.70 9.77 -17.73
CA GLN A 167 -13.33 10.51 -18.82
C GLN A 167 -12.71 11.91 -18.99
N GLN A 168 -12.47 12.64 -17.90
CA GLN A 168 -11.81 13.95 -17.95
C GLN A 168 -10.36 13.85 -18.46
N GLU A 169 -9.62 12.82 -18.06
CA GLU A 169 -8.26 12.57 -18.54
C GLU A 169 -8.23 12.18 -20.02
N GLU A 170 -9.27 11.52 -20.54
CA GLU A 170 -9.43 11.23 -21.96
C GLU A 170 -9.80 12.48 -22.76
N GLU A 171 -10.78 13.27 -22.31
CA GLU A 171 -11.17 14.54 -22.93
C GLU A 171 -10.00 15.52 -22.99
N ALA A 172 -9.20 15.64 -21.93
CA ALA A 172 -8.01 16.49 -21.90
C ALA A 172 -6.97 16.03 -22.93
N ARG A 173 -6.75 14.72 -23.07
CA ARG A 173 -5.84 14.16 -24.09
C ARG A 173 -6.34 14.43 -25.50
N GLN A 174 -7.64 14.33 -25.74
CA GLN A 174 -8.24 14.63 -27.04
C GLN A 174 -8.15 16.12 -27.39
N ALA A 175 -8.43 17.01 -26.43
CA ALA A 175 -8.33 18.45 -26.61
C ALA A 175 -6.88 18.88 -26.90
N GLU A 176 -5.90 18.31 -26.19
CA GLU A 176 -4.48 18.58 -26.45
C GLU A 176 -4.05 18.08 -27.84
N ALA A 177 -4.54 16.91 -28.27
CA ALA A 177 -4.27 16.39 -29.60
C ALA A 177 -4.88 17.27 -30.70
N LEU A 178 -6.12 17.75 -30.51
CA LEU A 178 -6.79 18.65 -31.44
C LEU A 178 -6.07 20.01 -31.53
N ALA A 179 -5.70 20.60 -30.40
CA ALA A 179 -4.97 21.86 -30.35
C ALA A 179 -3.63 21.79 -31.09
N ARG A 180 -2.90 20.67 -30.96
CA ARG A 180 -1.65 20.44 -31.72
C ARG A 180 -1.91 20.34 -33.23
N GLN A 181 -3.01 19.70 -33.65
CA GLN A 181 -3.38 19.63 -35.06
C GLN A 181 -3.75 21.01 -35.60
N GLU A 182 -4.55 21.79 -34.87
CA GLU A 182 -4.91 23.16 -35.25
C GLU A 182 -3.69 24.08 -35.33
N GLU A 183 -2.75 23.99 -34.39
CA GLU A 183 -1.48 24.74 -34.44
C GLU A 183 -0.64 24.37 -35.67
N GLU A 184 -0.56 23.09 -36.02
CA GLU A 184 0.13 22.64 -37.23
C GLU A 184 -0.57 23.12 -38.51
N GLU A 185 -1.91 23.08 -38.56
CA GLU A 185 -2.70 23.58 -39.70
C GLU A 185 -2.53 25.09 -39.87
N ILE A 186 -2.59 25.85 -38.77
CA ILE A 186 -2.35 27.30 -38.76
C ILE A 186 -0.92 27.59 -39.23
N ARG A 187 0.09 26.86 -38.73
CA ARG A 187 1.49 27.03 -39.17
C ARG A 187 1.64 26.78 -40.68
N LEU A 188 1.06 25.68 -41.18
CA LEU A 188 1.09 25.35 -42.60
C LEU A 188 0.36 26.40 -43.46
N ALA A 189 -0.77 26.95 -42.98
CA ALA A 189 -1.49 28.01 -43.64
C ALA A 189 -0.68 29.33 -43.69
N PHE A 190 -0.04 29.71 -42.58
CA PHE A 190 0.88 30.85 -42.54
C PHE A 190 2.08 30.67 -43.47
N GLU A 191 2.70 29.48 -43.49
CA GLU A 191 3.82 29.16 -44.39
C GLU A 191 3.42 29.24 -45.88
N LYS A 192 2.20 28.80 -46.23
CA LYS A 192 1.66 28.93 -47.60
C LYS A 192 1.44 30.39 -47.96
N HIS A 193 0.74 31.17 -47.12
CA HIS A 193 0.51 32.59 -47.37
C HIS A 193 1.79 33.42 -47.47
N ALA A 194 2.82 33.09 -46.66
CA ALA A 194 4.12 33.75 -46.73
C ALA A 194 4.89 33.44 -48.03
N LYS A 195 4.69 32.25 -48.63
CA LYS A 195 5.27 31.87 -49.92
C LYS A 195 4.56 32.51 -51.12
N ASP A 196 3.24 32.71 -51.04
CA ASP A 196 2.45 33.30 -52.12
C ASP A 196 2.56 34.84 -52.18
N HIS A 197 3.03 35.49 -51.10
CA HIS A 197 3.38 36.91 -51.09
C HIS A 197 4.86 37.15 -50.77
N PRO A 198 5.79 36.77 -51.67
CA PRO A 198 7.17 37.21 -51.58
C PRO A 198 7.18 38.69 -51.95
N LYS A 199 7.15 39.55 -50.92
CA LYS A 199 7.60 40.95 -50.93
C LYS A 199 7.92 41.50 -52.33
N GLN A 200 6.94 42.17 -52.94
CA GLN A 200 7.21 43.34 -53.79
C GLN A 200 7.86 44.39 -52.88
N ILE A 201 9.18 44.28 -52.67
CA ILE A 201 9.97 45.36 -52.10
C ILE A 201 10.59 46.09 -53.29
N HIS A 202 10.03 47.28 -53.50
CA HIS A 202 10.53 48.48 -54.14
C HIS A 202 11.87 48.46 -54.87
N SER A 203 11.75 48.91 -56.13
CA SER A 203 12.70 49.61 -56.98
C SER A 203 13.55 50.67 -56.28
#